data_AF-A0A2Z2KIM4-F1
#
_entry.id   AF-A0A2Z2KIM4-F1
#
_cell.length_a   1.000
_cell.length_b   1.000
_cell.length_c   1.000
_cell.angle_alpha   90.00
_cell.angle_beta   90.00
_cell.angle_gamma   90.00
#
_symmetry.space_group_name_H-M   'P 1'
#
loop_
_entity.id
_entity.type
_entity.pdbx_description
1 polymer ?
#
loop_
_entity_poly.entity_id
_entity_poly.type
_entity_poly.pdbx_seq_one_letter_code
_entity_poly.pdbx_strand_id
1 'polypeptide(L)'
;MVEKVAINLIDARIPDNEGNQPIDESIQAEGDNAYFATVPVKAMVANIRKHGIPATLSFSAGTFVCNYIMYEVLHNIANQHDGVRAGFIHVPFLPEQAVGRADGTASMPLETIAKGLEYAIAAIVEMKEEPNETMGTLMSGD
;
A
#
# COMPACT_ATOMS: atom_id res chain seq x y z
N MET A 1 4.68 -4.13 1.97
CA MET A 1 4.48 -3.77 0.55
C MET A 1 4.17 -2.29 0.51
N VAL A 2 4.87 -1.52 -0.31
CA VAL A 2 4.56 -0.11 -0.53
C VAL A 2 3.63 -0.03 -1.74
N GLU A 3 2.46 0.55 -1.59
CA GLU A 3 1.41 0.53 -2.62
C GLU A 3 1.59 1.66 -3.63
N LYS A 4 1.63 1.32 -4.91
CA LYS A 4 1.77 2.32 -5.99
C LYS A 4 0.44 2.99 -6.33
N VAL A 5 -0.67 2.26 -6.23
CA VAL A 5 -1.97 2.66 -6.79
C VAL A 5 -3.13 2.21 -5.91
N ALA A 6 -4.13 3.07 -5.79
CA ALA A 6 -5.46 2.73 -5.29
C ALA A 6 -6.47 2.87 -6.42
N ILE A 7 -7.48 2.00 -6.44
CA ILE A 7 -8.51 1.95 -7.48
C ILE A 7 -9.88 2.33 -6.91
N ASN A 8 -10.75 2.91 -7.73
CA ASN A 8 -12.10 3.32 -7.36
C ASN A 8 -13.07 2.13 -7.33
N LEU A 9 -12.79 1.14 -6.46
CA LEU A 9 -13.56 -0.09 -6.37
C LEU A 9 -13.61 -0.59 -4.93
N ILE A 10 -14.82 -0.96 -4.50
CA ILE A 10 -15.08 -1.76 -3.32
C ILE A 10 -15.66 -3.10 -3.79
N ASP A 11 -14.92 -4.16 -3.49
CA ASP A 11 -15.34 -5.55 -3.70
C ASP A 11 -14.94 -6.35 -2.46
N ALA A 12 -15.85 -6.39 -1.48
CA ALA A 12 -15.60 -6.89 -0.15
C ALA A 12 -15.87 -8.41 -0.06
N ARG A 13 -14.79 -9.21 -0.07
CA ARG A 13 -14.88 -10.67 0.11
C ARG A 13 -15.45 -11.10 1.47
N ILE A 14 -15.29 -10.27 2.50
CA ILE A 14 -15.81 -10.47 3.86
C ILE A 14 -16.45 -9.16 4.33
N PRO A 15 -17.42 -9.20 5.27
CA PRO A 15 -17.93 -7.98 5.87
C PRO A 15 -16.84 -7.25 6.67
N ASP A 16 -16.97 -5.93 6.75
CA ASP A 16 -16.21 -5.12 7.71
C ASP A 16 -16.71 -5.34 9.16
N ASN A 17 -16.15 -4.59 10.10
CA ASN A 17 -16.49 -4.71 11.52
C ASN A 17 -17.92 -4.25 11.86
N GLU A 18 -18.58 -3.48 10.99
CA GLU A 18 -19.97 -3.04 11.11
C GLU A 18 -20.94 -3.92 10.33
N GLY A 19 -20.43 -4.92 9.61
CA GLY A 19 -21.22 -5.85 8.81
C GLY A 19 -21.43 -5.43 7.36
N ASN A 20 -20.81 -4.32 6.90
CA ASN A 20 -20.95 -3.87 5.52
C ASN A 20 -20.11 -4.77 4.59
N GLN A 21 -20.71 -5.21 3.49
CA GLN A 21 -20.06 -6.04 2.48
C GLN A 21 -20.47 -5.60 1.07
N PRO A 22 -20.11 -4.37 0.64
CA PRO A 22 -20.39 -3.88 -0.70
C PRO A 22 -19.64 -4.69 -1.77
N ILE A 23 -20.26 -4.86 -2.93
CA ILE A 23 -19.76 -5.68 -4.05
C ILE A 23 -19.89 -4.89 -5.34
N ASP A 24 -18.78 -4.74 -6.07
CA ASP A 24 -18.71 -4.02 -7.33
C ASP A 24 -19.23 -2.58 -7.27
N GLU A 25 -18.92 -1.87 -6.17
CA GLU A 25 -19.31 -0.47 -5.97
C GLU A 25 -18.13 0.48 -6.14
N SER A 26 -18.37 1.67 -6.68
CA SER A 26 -17.37 2.73 -6.71
C SER A 26 -17.24 3.39 -5.33
N ILE A 27 -16.02 3.73 -4.95
CA ILE A 27 -15.74 4.47 -3.72
C ILE A 27 -16.27 5.90 -3.84
N GLN A 28 -15.96 6.57 -4.96
CA GLN A 28 -16.47 7.90 -5.31
C GLN A 28 -17.12 7.85 -6.68
N ALA A 29 -18.43 8.14 -6.75
CA ALA A 29 -19.22 8.00 -7.99
C ALA A 29 -18.65 8.83 -9.16
N GLU A 30 -18.13 10.03 -8.87
CA GLU A 30 -17.56 10.96 -9.85
C GLU A 30 -16.02 11.07 -9.74
N GLY A 31 -15.38 10.13 -9.03
CA GLY A 31 -13.92 10.11 -8.86
C GLY A 31 -13.21 9.37 -9.99
N ASP A 32 -11.93 9.67 -10.18
CA ASP A 32 -11.10 8.99 -11.19
C ASP A 32 -11.00 7.48 -10.92
N ASN A 33 -10.82 6.66 -11.96
CA ASN A 33 -10.74 5.20 -11.80
C ASN A 33 -9.63 4.73 -10.84
N ALA A 34 -8.55 5.51 -10.71
CA ALA A 34 -7.44 5.19 -9.85
C ALA A 34 -6.61 6.44 -9.51
N TYR A 35 -5.95 6.40 -8.36
CA TYR A 35 -4.94 7.38 -7.98
C TYR A 35 -3.61 6.70 -7.69
N PHE A 36 -2.53 7.28 -8.20
CA PHE A 36 -1.18 6.87 -7.80
C PHE A 36 -0.78 7.54 -6.48
N ALA A 37 -0.04 6.80 -5.66
CA ALA A 37 0.63 7.38 -4.49
C ALA A 37 1.54 8.54 -4.93
N THR A 38 1.53 9.62 -4.14
CA THR A 38 2.31 10.85 -4.37
C THR A 38 3.57 10.92 -3.51
N VAL A 39 3.74 10.00 -2.55
CA VAL A 39 5.03 9.73 -1.89
C VAL A 39 5.98 8.97 -2.82
N PRO A 40 7.32 9.09 -2.65
CA PRO A 40 8.30 8.43 -3.52
C PRO A 40 8.43 6.93 -3.18
N VAL A 41 7.50 6.12 -3.66
CA VAL A 41 7.32 4.72 -3.26
C VAL A 41 8.51 3.81 -3.59
N LYS A 42 9.22 4.04 -4.69
CA LYS A 42 10.43 3.30 -5.04
C LYS A 42 11.58 3.69 -4.11
N ALA A 43 11.72 4.98 -3.78
CA ALA A 43 12.71 5.40 -2.79
C ALA A 43 12.46 4.77 -1.42
N MET A 44 11.19 4.71 -1.00
CA MET A 44 10.79 4.03 0.23
C MET A 44 11.20 2.55 0.20
N VAL A 45 10.86 1.82 -0.86
CA VAL A 45 11.25 0.40 -1.01
C VAL A 45 12.77 0.23 -1.02
N ALA A 46 13.50 1.06 -1.76
CA ALA A 46 14.95 1.00 -1.83
C ALA A 46 15.60 1.26 -0.45
N ASN A 47 15.10 2.26 0.30
CA ASN A 47 15.66 2.58 1.61
C ASN A 47 15.40 1.47 2.63
N ILE A 48 14.21 0.87 2.64
CA ILE A 48 13.91 -0.28 3.51
C ILE A 48 14.86 -1.45 3.20
N ARG A 49 15.05 -1.76 1.90
CA ARG A 49 15.95 -2.84 1.45
C ARG A 49 17.41 -2.58 1.79
N LYS A 50 17.87 -1.33 1.68
CA LYS A 50 19.23 -0.92 2.06
C LYS A 50 19.56 -1.26 3.52
N HIS A 51 18.54 -1.29 4.39
CA HIS A 51 18.67 -1.67 5.80
C HIS A 51 18.39 -3.15 6.07
N GLY A 52 18.38 -3.99 5.03
CA GLY A 52 18.26 -5.45 5.16
C GLY A 52 16.84 -5.95 5.44
N ILE A 53 15.82 -5.11 5.32
CA ILE A 53 14.42 -5.49 5.55
C ILE A 53 13.75 -5.81 4.21
N PRO A 54 13.07 -6.96 4.07
CA PRO A 54 12.33 -7.29 2.85
C PRO A 54 11.20 -6.28 2.59
N ALA A 55 11.21 -5.67 1.42
CA ALA A 55 10.13 -4.81 0.94
C ALA A 55 9.93 -5.01 -0.56
N THR A 56 8.73 -4.75 -1.03
CA THR A 56 8.35 -4.80 -2.44
C THR A 56 7.43 -3.63 -2.75
N LEU A 57 7.50 -3.14 -3.99
CA LEU A 57 6.48 -2.29 -4.56
C LEU A 57 5.29 -3.18 -4.96
N SER A 58 4.09 -2.77 -4.57
CA SER A 58 2.84 -3.44 -4.94
C SER A 58 2.02 -2.53 -5.85
N PHE A 59 1.32 -3.15 -6.81
CA PHE A 59 0.46 -2.47 -7.79
C PHE A 59 -1.03 -2.76 -7.53
N SER A 60 -1.37 -3.30 -6.37
CA SER A 60 -2.76 -3.45 -5.93
C SER A 60 -2.81 -3.45 -4.39
N ALA A 61 -3.55 -2.49 -3.83
CA ALA A 61 -3.88 -2.46 -2.41
C ALA A 61 -5.06 -3.39 -2.05
N GLY A 62 -5.51 -4.23 -2.98
CA GLY A 62 -6.75 -5.01 -2.89
C GLY A 62 -7.99 -4.18 -3.24
N THR A 63 -9.16 -4.65 -2.80
CA THR A 63 -10.48 -4.03 -3.05
C THR A 63 -11.31 -3.88 -1.77
N PHE A 64 -10.66 -4.03 -0.62
CA PHE A 64 -11.30 -3.91 0.70
C PHE A 64 -10.92 -2.57 1.36
N VAL A 65 -11.10 -2.47 2.68
CA VAL A 65 -10.91 -1.24 3.46
C VAL A 65 -9.53 -0.58 3.27
N CYS A 66 -8.46 -1.35 3.03
CA CYS A 66 -7.13 -0.78 2.75
C CYS A 66 -7.10 0.06 1.46
N ASN A 67 -7.66 -0.47 0.37
CA ASN A 67 -7.79 0.25 -0.90
C ASN A 67 -8.74 1.45 -0.74
N TYR A 68 -9.86 1.25 -0.05
CA TYR A 68 -10.81 2.32 0.26
C TYR A 68 -10.13 3.54 0.91
N ILE A 69 -9.39 3.32 2.00
CA ILE A 69 -8.69 4.39 2.72
C ILE A 69 -7.65 5.07 1.83
N MET A 70 -6.84 4.30 1.11
CA MET A 70 -5.81 4.87 0.24
C MET A 70 -6.43 5.72 -0.88
N TYR A 71 -7.52 5.24 -1.50
CA TYR A 71 -8.23 5.95 -2.55
C TYR A 71 -8.87 7.24 -2.03
N GLU A 72 -9.62 7.19 -0.92
CA GLU A 72 -10.28 8.37 -0.33
C GLU A 72 -9.28 9.47 0.01
N VAL A 73 -8.15 9.12 0.63
CA VAL A 73 -7.10 10.10 0.97
C VAL A 73 -6.52 10.75 -0.29
N LEU A 74 -6.21 9.95 -1.32
CA LEU A 74 -5.65 10.47 -2.56
C LEU A 74 -6.66 11.30 -3.36
N HIS A 75 -7.92 10.87 -3.42
CA HIS A 75 -9.01 11.61 -4.03
C HIS A 75 -9.23 12.97 -3.35
N ASN A 76 -9.24 12.99 -2.02
CA ASN A 76 -9.41 14.22 -1.26
C ASN A 76 -8.24 15.19 -1.51
N ILE A 77 -7.00 14.69 -1.46
CA ILE A 77 -5.80 15.50 -1.73
C ILE A 77 -5.83 16.10 -3.13
N ALA A 78 -6.18 15.31 -4.14
CA ALA A 78 -6.25 15.76 -5.53
C ALA A 78 -7.26 16.90 -5.76
N ASN A 79 -8.29 17.00 -4.92
CA ASN A 79 -9.37 17.98 -5.08
C ASN A 79 -9.27 19.19 -4.14
N GLN A 80 -8.63 19.06 -2.98
CA GLN A 80 -8.79 20.04 -1.89
C GLN A 80 -7.47 20.44 -1.20
N HIS A 81 -6.38 19.68 -1.39
CA HIS A 81 -5.16 19.85 -0.57
C HIS A 81 -3.86 19.80 -1.39
N ASP A 82 -3.61 20.88 -2.13
CA ASP A 82 -2.35 21.07 -2.85
C ASP A 82 -1.14 20.98 -1.92
N GLY A 83 -0.13 20.22 -2.35
CA GLY A 83 1.16 20.07 -1.65
C GLY A 83 1.22 18.97 -0.59
N VAL A 84 0.09 18.31 -0.27
CA VAL A 84 0.09 17.11 0.59
C VAL A 84 0.53 15.89 -0.21
N ARG A 85 1.41 15.06 0.37
CA ARG A 85 1.83 13.77 -0.21
C ARG A 85 1.23 12.62 0.59
N ALA A 86 0.75 11.59 -0.09
CA ALA A 86 0.14 10.41 0.52
C ALA A 86 0.50 9.12 -0.22
N GLY A 87 0.41 8.01 0.51
CA GLY A 87 0.60 6.66 0.03
C GLY A 87 0.18 5.66 1.10
N PHE A 88 0.35 4.37 0.81
CA PHE A 88 -0.06 3.30 1.71
C PHE A 88 1.02 2.22 1.80
N ILE A 89 1.13 1.58 2.98
CA ILE A 89 2.03 0.45 3.20
C ILE A 89 1.25 -0.68 3.86
N HIS A 90 1.17 -1.82 3.19
CA HIS A 90 0.77 -3.08 3.83
C HIS A 90 1.95 -3.68 4.60
N VAL A 91 1.69 -4.18 5.80
CA VAL A 91 2.65 -4.93 6.61
C VAL A 91 2.19 -6.38 6.73
N PRO A 92 3.11 -7.36 6.81
CA PRO A 92 2.73 -8.76 7.00
C PRO A 92 2.19 -8.99 8.42
N PHE A 93 1.68 -10.19 8.68
CA PHE A 93 1.31 -10.61 10.02
C PHE A 93 2.49 -10.56 11.00
N LEU A 94 2.21 -10.40 12.28
CA LEU A 94 3.16 -10.71 13.34
C LEU A 94 3.36 -12.23 13.46
N PRO A 95 4.51 -12.71 13.97
CA PRO A 95 4.75 -14.14 14.13
C PRO A 95 3.67 -14.83 14.96
N GLU A 96 3.17 -14.16 16.01
CA GLU A 96 2.12 -14.69 16.88
C GLU A 96 0.76 -14.79 16.16
N GLN A 97 0.52 -13.95 15.14
CA GLN A 97 -0.69 -13.97 14.32
C GLN A 97 -0.64 -15.01 13.19
N ALA A 98 0.56 -15.52 12.87
CA ALA A 98 0.75 -16.56 11.86
C ALA A 98 0.55 -17.98 12.42
N VAL A 99 0.58 -18.15 13.75
CA VAL A 99 0.32 -19.43 14.40
C VAL A 99 -1.07 -19.94 14.03
N GLY A 100 -1.14 -21.18 13.50
CA GLY A 100 -2.39 -21.82 13.10
C GLY A 100 -2.99 -21.34 11.78
N ARG A 101 -2.29 -20.45 11.05
CA ARG A 101 -2.62 -20.13 9.65
C ARG A 101 -2.02 -21.17 8.70
N ALA A 102 -2.40 -21.09 7.43
CA ALA A 102 -1.89 -21.97 6.39
C ALA A 102 -0.35 -21.95 6.32
N ASP A 103 0.25 -23.11 6.02
CA ASP A 103 1.69 -23.24 5.87
C ASP A 103 2.25 -22.23 4.86
N GLY A 104 3.39 -21.62 5.19
CA GLY A 104 4.01 -20.58 4.37
C GLY A 104 3.41 -19.18 4.52
N THR A 105 2.45 -18.96 5.44
CA THR A 105 1.97 -17.61 5.77
C THR A 105 3.13 -16.72 6.22
N ALA A 106 3.42 -15.69 5.44
CA ALA A 106 4.49 -14.75 5.74
C ALA A 106 4.19 -13.96 7.04
N SER A 107 5.21 -13.77 7.86
CA SER A 107 5.17 -12.93 9.05
C SER A 107 6.48 -12.18 9.27
N MET A 108 6.45 -11.14 10.10
CA MET A 108 7.62 -10.32 10.44
C MET A 108 7.51 -9.81 11.88
N PRO A 109 8.59 -9.84 12.69
CA PRO A 109 8.58 -9.29 14.04
C PRO A 109 8.17 -7.81 14.07
N LEU A 110 7.43 -7.42 15.10
CA LEU A 110 6.92 -6.05 15.26
C LEU A 110 8.03 -4.99 15.17
N GLU A 111 9.17 -5.23 15.80
CA GLU A 111 10.31 -4.30 15.78
C GLU A 111 10.86 -4.12 14.36
N THR A 112 10.90 -5.18 13.56
CA THR A 112 11.34 -5.12 12.16
C THR A 112 10.32 -4.35 11.31
N ILE A 113 9.02 -4.54 11.54
CA ILE A 113 7.97 -3.76 10.87
C ILE A 113 8.13 -2.28 11.21
N ALA A 114 8.30 -1.94 12.50
CA ALA A 114 8.46 -0.56 12.95
C ALA A 114 9.69 0.12 12.31
N LYS A 115 10.85 -0.55 12.30
CA LYS A 115 12.06 -0.07 11.61
C LYS A 115 11.83 0.11 10.11
N GLY A 116 11.13 -0.82 9.47
CA GLY A 116 10.75 -0.69 8.06
C GLY A 116 9.91 0.57 7.78
N LEU A 117 8.93 0.87 8.64
CA LEU A 117 8.13 2.09 8.54
C LEU A 117 8.97 3.35 8.78
N GLU A 118 9.87 3.33 9.75
CA GLU A 118 10.80 4.43 10.02
C GLU A 118 11.67 4.74 8.78
N TYR A 119 12.27 3.72 8.16
CA TYR A 119 13.06 3.90 6.95
C TYR A 119 12.22 4.36 5.75
N ALA A 120 10.97 3.92 5.65
CA ALA A 120 10.05 4.41 4.62
C ALA A 120 9.79 5.91 4.81
N ILE A 121 9.49 6.35 6.04
CA ILE A 121 9.23 7.75 6.37
C ILE A 121 10.47 8.61 6.15
N ALA A 122 11.65 8.16 6.57
CA ALA A 122 12.91 8.86 6.31
C ALA A 122 13.12 9.12 4.82
N ALA A 123 12.84 8.13 3.96
CA ALA A 123 12.94 8.29 2.51
C ALA A 123 11.98 9.37 1.97
N ILE A 124 10.78 9.53 2.53
CA ILE A 124 9.81 10.58 2.13
C ILE A 124 10.35 11.98 2.45
N VAL A 125 11.05 12.13 3.58
CA VAL A 125 11.62 13.40 4.04
C VAL A 125 12.86 13.77 3.23
N GLU A 126 13.73 12.79 2.98
CA GLU A 126 15.02 13.01 2.29
C GLU A 126 14.88 13.16 0.77
N MET A 127 13.91 12.46 0.17
CA MET A 127 13.75 12.43 -1.29
C MET A 127 12.62 13.36 -1.75
N LYS A 128 12.99 14.29 -2.64
CA LYS A 128 12.04 15.18 -3.33
C LYS A 128 11.44 14.56 -4.59
N GLU A 129 12.14 13.62 -5.20
CA GLU A 129 11.75 13.01 -6.48
C GLU A 129 11.82 11.47 -6.42
N GLU A 130 11.01 10.83 -7.25
CA GLU A 130 10.94 9.37 -7.38
C GLU A 130 12.12 8.85 -8.23
N PRO A 131 12.91 7.87 -7.73
CA PRO A 131 13.99 7.27 -8.52
C PRO A 131 13.50 6.63 -9.82
N ASN A 132 14.23 6.84 -10.91
CA ASN A 132 13.94 6.21 -12.20
C ASN A 132 14.52 4.79 -12.27
N GLU A 133 13.97 3.89 -11.46
CA GLU A 133 14.36 2.48 -11.40
C GLU A 133 13.17 1.55 -11.69
N THR A 134 13.42 0.42 -12.36
CA THR A 134 12.37 -0.57 -12.62
C THR A 134 12.12 -1.41 -11.37
N MET A 135 10.89 -1.36 -10.86
CA MET A 135 10.39 -2.24 -9.79
C MET A 135 9.08 -2.94 -10.18
N GLY A 136 8.73 -2.90 -11.46
CA GLY A 136 7.59 -3.62 -12.02
C GLY A 136 7.90 -5.11 -12.19
N THR A 137 6.84 -5.91 -12.31
CA THR A 137 6.94 -7.31 -12.68
C THR A 137 6.64 -7.48 -14.16
N LEU A 138 7.37 -8.39 -14.82
CA LEU A 138 6.99 -8.92 -16.12
C LEU A 138 6.11 -10.15 -15.87
N MET A 139 4.94 -10.22 -16.51
CA MET A 139 4.26 -11.50 -16.63
C MET A 139 5.05 -12.32 -17.65
N SER A 140 5.84 -13.30 -17.18
CA SER A 140 6.39 -14.32 -18.07
C SER A 140 5.21 -15.13 -18.61
N GLY A 141 4.96 -15.03 -19.91
CA GLY A 141 3.88 -15.73 -20.59
C GLY A 141 4.24 -17.18 -20.92
N ASP A 142 4.60 -17.96 -19.90
CA ASP A 142 4.82 -19.41 -20.00
C ASP A 142 3.63 -20.18 -19.39
#